data_AF-A0A151EH60-F1
#
_entry.id   AF-A0A151EH60-F1
#
_cell.length_a   1.000
_cell.length_b   1.000
_cell.length_c   1.000
_cell.angle_alpha   90.00
_cell.angle_beta   90.00
_cell.angle_gamma   90.00
#
_symmetry.space_group_name_H-M   'P 1'
#
loop_
_entity.id
_entity.type
_entity.pdbx_description
1 polymer ?
#
loop_
_entity_poly.entity_id
_entity_poly.type
_entity_poly.pdbx_seq_one_letter_code
_entity_poly.pdbx_strand_id
1 'polypeptide(L)'
;MKRNRLLERIELNPRIMLGKPVIKGTRLTVQYILNLLAHGTTIDEILSEYEGLTKEDVLACLLYASETLENTTFMPLGEAVQERQLNKGNEMDSSVQE
;
A
#
# COMPACT_ATOMS: atom_id res chain seq x y z
N MET A 1 -3.90 -22.88 8.14
CA MET A 1 -5.21 -22.27 8.51
C MET A 1 -5.94 -21.86 7.23
N LYS A 2 -7.28 -21.84 7.18
CA LYS A 2 -8.01 -21.38 5.97
C LYS A 2 -8.00 -19.85 5.89
N ARG A 3 -7.68 -19.27 4.72
CA ARG A 3 -7.60 -17.79 4.50
C ARG A 3 -8.77 -17.02 5.10
N ASN A 4 -10.00 -17.46 4.85
CA ASN A 4 -11.21 -16.79 5.33
C ASN A 4 -11.24 -16.61 6.86
N ARG A 5 -10.69 -17.57 7.63
CA ARG A 5 -10.64 -17.47 9.10
C ARG A 5 -9.70 -16.38 9.60
N LEU A 6 -8.68 -16.03 8.83
CA LEU A 6 -7.79 -14.92 9.17
C LEU A 6 -8.50 -13.58 8.93
N LEU A 7 -9.20 -13.42 7.80
CA LEU A 7 -9.93 -12.19 7.52
C LEU A 7 -11.05 -11.89 8.53
N GLU A 8 -11.69 -12.92 9.08
CA GLU A 8 -12.70 -12.78 10.16
C GLU A 8 -12.17 -12.13 11.44
N ARG A 9 -10.84 -12.07 11.61
CA ARG A 9 -10.17 -11.40 12.73
C ARG A 9 -10.07 -9.88 12.53
N ILE A 10 -10.30 -9.36 11.33
CA ILE A 10 -10.31 -7.93 11.04
C ILE A 10 -11.75 -7.44 11.01
N GLU A 11 -12.04 -6.33 11.71
CA GLU A 11 -13.34 -5.66 11.64
C GLU A 11 -13.22 -4.26 11.05
N LEU A 12 -14.26 -3.84 10.33
CA LEU A 12 -14.47 -2.48 9.87
C LEU A 12 -15.76 -1.99 10.52
N ASN A 13 -15.63 -1.03 11.43
CA ASN A 13 -16.75 -0.50 12.19
C ASN A 13 -16.64 1.02 12.25
N PRO A 14 -17.58 1.79 11.66
CA PRO A 14 -17.53 3.25 11.66
C PRO A 14 -17.43 3.88 13.06
N ARG A 15 -17.87 3.17 14.10
CA ARG A 15 -17.81 3.61 15.50
C ARG A 15 -16.44 3.38 16.16
N ILE A 16 -15.53 2.64 15.52
CA ILE A 16 -14.20 2.31 16.04
C ILE A 16 -13.15 2.84 15.06
N MET A 17 -12.18 3.62 15.56
CA MET A 17 -11.07 4.16 14.75
C MET A 17 -11.52 4.80 13.42
N LEU A 18 -12.69 5.44 13.40
CA LEU A 18 -13.29 6.08 12.22
C LEU A 18 -13.50 5.12 11.04
N GLY A 19 -13.78 3.84 11.32
CA GLY A 19 -14.00 2.82 10.29
C GLY A 19 -12.73 2.22 9.70
N LYS A 20 -11.55 2.58 10.21
CA LYS A 20 -10.30 1.92 9.81
C LYS A 20 -10.37 0.43 10.12
N PRO A 21 -9.75 -0.44 9.31
CA PRO A 21 -9.64 -1.86 9.60
C PRO A 21 -8.84 -2.07 10.89
N VAL A 22 -9.42 -2.79 11.86
CA VAL A 22 -8.79 -3.09 13.15
C VAL A 22 -8.83 -4.58 13.46
N ILE A 23 -7.91 -5.06 14.29
CA ILE A 23 -8.00 -6.40 14.87
C ILE A 23 -9.21 -6.43 15.82
N LYS A 24 -10.13 -7.37 15.61
CA LYS A 24 -11.40 -7.53 16.34
C LYS A 24 -11.15 -7.60 17.85
N GLY A 25 -11.93 -6.83 18.60
CA GLY A 25 -11.79 -6.74 20.06
C GLY A 25 -10.66 -5.81 20.52
N THR A 26 -9.97 -5.11 19.61
CA THR A 26 -8.91 -4.15 19.93
C THR A 26 -9.16 -2.80 19.26
N ARG A 27 -8.26 -1.84 19.51
CA ARG A 27 -8.16 -0.59 18.74
C ARG A 27 -6.88 -0.53 17.88
N LEU A 28 -6.22 -1.68 17.69
CA LEU A 28 -5.01 -1.79 16.88
C LEU A 28 -5.40 -1.87 15.41
N THR A 29 -5.08 -0.81 14.67
CA THR A 29 -5.38 -0.75 13.23
C THR A 29 -4.43 -1.65 12.44
N VAL A 30 -4.90 -2.18 11.31
CA VAL A 30 -4.04 -2.93 10.36
C VAL A 30 -2.83 -2.07 9.95
N GLN A 31 -3.06 -0.80 9.62
CA GLN A 31 -2.01 0.15 9.28
C GLN A 31 -0.93 0.27 10.38
N TYR A 32 -1.34 0.29 11.65
CA TYR A 32 -0.42 0.40 12.77
C TYR A 32 0.49 -0.83 12.90
N ILE A 33 -0.09 -2.04 12.81
CA ILE A 33 0.69 -3.29 12.83
C ILE A 33 1.68 -3.34 11.66
N LEU A 34 1.25 -2.96 10.46
CA LEU A 34 2.14 -2.89 9.30
C LEU A 34 3.27 -1.87 9.50
N ASN A 35 3.00 -0.72 10.13
CA ASN A 35 4.03 0.27 10.43
C ASN A 35 5.06 -0.27 11.42
N LEU A 36 4.66 -0.99 12.47
CA LEU A 36 5.61 -1.62 13.40
C LEU A 36 6.54 -2.59 12.65
N LEU A 37 5.96 -3.48 11.84
CA LEU A 37 6.72 -4.42 11.02
C LEU A 37 7.67 -3.71 10.05
N ALA A 38 7.22 -2.61 9.42
CA ALA A 38 8.03 -1.82 8.50
C ALA A 38 9.21 -1.10 9.19
N HIS A 39 9.10 -0.80 10.49
CA HIS A 39 10.20 -0.24 11.29
C HIS A 39 11.10 -1.32 11.90
N GLY A 40 10.92 -2.58 11.53
CA GLY A 40 11.77 -3.69 11.97
C GLY A 40 11.33 -4.34 13.27
N THR A 41 10.19 -3.95 13.86
CA THR A 41 9.62 -4.66 15.01
C THR A 41 9.24 -6.08 14.58
N THR A 42 9.70 -7.07 15.33
CA THR A 42 9.39 -8.48 15.09
C THR A 42 7.98 -8.83 15.55
N ILE A 43 7.42 -9.93 15.03
CA ILE A 43 6.11 -10.41 15.49
C ILE A 43 6.15 -10.72 16.98
N ASP A 44 7.20 -11.36 17.49
CA ASP A 44 7.29 -11.75 18.89
C ASP A 44 7.34 -10.53 19.82
N GLU A 45 8.04 -9.46 19.43
CA GLU A 45 8.00 -8.18 20.16
C GLU A 45 6.60 -7.57 20.20
N ILE A 46 5.89 -7.56 19.06
CA ILE A 46 4.50 -7.08 18.99
C ILE A 46 3.59 -7.90 19.93
N LEU A 47 3.72 -9.22 19.93
CA LEU A 47 2.94 -10.10 20.81
C LEU A 47 3.29 -9.90 22.28
N SER A 48 4.54 -9.55 22.60
CA SER A 48 4.97 -9.28 23.98
C SER A 48 4.44 -7.95 24.51
N GLU A 49 4.24 -6.96 23.65
CA GLU A 49 3.73 -5.63 24.00
C GLU A 49 2.20 -5.63 24.19
N TYR A 50 1.48 -6.45 23.41
CA TYR A 50 0.02 -6.47 23.40
C TYR A 50 -0.55 -7.80 23.91
N GLU A 51 -0.92 -7.82 25.19
CA GLU A 51 -1.55 -8.99 25.82
C GLU A 51 -2.84 -9.40 25.10
N GLY A 52 -2.98 -10.71 24.85
CA GLY A 52 -4.13 -11.29 24.16
C GLY A 52 -4.08 -11.20 22.64
N LEU A 53 -3.07 -10.53 22.07
CA LEU A 53 -2.81 -10.58 20.64
C LEU A 53 -2.19 -11.93 20.26
N THR A 54 -2.61 -12.48 19.13
CA THR A 54 -2.08 -13.75 18.61
C THR A 54 -1.30 -13.56 17.32
N LYS A 55 -0.44 -14.51 16.99
CA LYS A 55 0.28 -14.52 15.70
C LYS A 55 -0.69 -14.47 14.52
N GLU A 56 -1.83 -15.16 14.65
CA GLU A 56 -2.90 -15.16 13.65
C GLU A 56 -3.49 -13.77 13.41
N ASP A 57 -3.52 -12.88 14.41
CA ASP A 57 -4.00 -11.51 14.23
C ASP A 57 -3.02 -10.69 13.39
N VAL A 58 -1.72 -10.85 13.60
CA VAL A 58 -0.68 -10.20 12.77
C VAL A 58 -0.72 -10.74 11.34
N LEU A 59 -0.87 -12.05 11.18
CA LEU A 59 -1.04 -12.67 9.85
C LEU A 59 -2.34 -12.21 9.16
N ALA A 60 -3.41 -11.96 9.92
CA ALA A 60 -4.64 -11.39 9.40
C ALA A 60 -4.44 -9.96 8.90
N CYS A 61 -3.64 -9.13 9.59
CA CYS A 61 -3.27 -7.79 9.10
C CYS A 61 -2.53 -7.85 7.75
N LEU A 62 -1.56 -8.76 7.62
CA LEU A 62 -0.81 -8.96 6.38
C LEU A 62 -1.71 -9.44 5.23
N LEU A 63 -2.57 -10.43 5.50
CA LEU A 63 -3.50 -10.95 4.50
C LEU A 63 -4.50 -9.87 4.05
N TYR A 64 -5.09 -9.14 5.00
CA TYR A 64 -6.01 -8.04 4.70
C TYR A 64 -5.35 -7.00 3.79
N ALA A 65 -4.10 -6.62 4.09
CA ALA A 65 -3.35 -5.66 3.27
C ALA A 65 -3.10 -6.21 1.85
N SER A 66 -2.67 -7.46 1.74
CA SER A 66 -2.44 -8.13 0.45
C SER A 66 -3.71 -8.15 -0.41
N GLU A 67 -4.85 -8.56 0.15
CA GLU A 67 -6.12 -8.61 -0.60
C GLU A 67 -6.65 -7.21 -0.93
N THR A 68 -6.43 -6.23 -0.05
CA THR A 68 -6.81 -4.84 -0.34
C THR A 68 -6.03 -4.32 -1.54
N LEU A 69 -4.72 -4.59 -1.60
CA LEU A 69 -3.88 -4.18 -2.73
C LEU A 69 -4.24 -4.92 -4.02
N GLU A 70 -4.53 -6.22 -3.96
CA GLU A 70 -4.95 -7.02 -5.12
C GLU A 70 -6.23 -6.49 -5.76
N ASN A 71 -7.18 -6.03 -4.95
CA ASN A 71 -8.47 -5.49 -5.41
C ASN A 71 -8.45 -3.98 -5.68
N THR A 72 -7.32 -3.30 -5.47
CA THR A 72 -7.18 -1.87 -5.73
C THR A 72 -6.83 -1.65 -7.20
N THR A 73 -7.61 -0.82 -7.90
CA THR A 73 -7.25 -0.39 -9.25
C THR A 73 -6.19 0.70 -9.19
N PHE A 74 -5.04 0.46 -9.82
CA PHE A 74 -3.98 1.45 -9.94
C PHE A 74 -4.01 2.08 -11.34
N MET A 75 -4.10 3.40 -11.39
CA MET A 75 -3.81 4.17 -12.61
C MET A 75 -2.40 4.75 -12.45
N PRO A 76 -1.39 4.24 -13.17
CA PRO A 76 -0.07 4.87 -13.15
C PRO A 76 -0.21 6.28 -13.73
N LEU A 77 0.15 7.28 -12.93
CA LEU A 77 0.32 8.63 -13.44
C LEU A 77 1.55 8.58 -14.36
N GLY A 78 1.31 8.72 -15.67
CA GLY A 78 2.30 8.45 -16.72
C GLY A 78 3.62 9.19 -16.52
N GLU A 79 4.69 8.54 -16.98
CA GLU A 79 6.03 9.13 -17.12
C GLU A 79 5.92 10.49 -17.84
N ALA A 80 6.52 11.53 -17.26
CA ALA A 80 6.83 12.71 -18.04
C ALA A 80 7.82 12.29 -19.13
N VAL A 81 7.30 12.00 -20.33
CA VAL A 81 8.12 11.75 -21.52
C VAL A 81 8.83 13.06 -21.87
N GLN A 82 10.04 13.20 -21.33
CA GLN A 82 11.03 14.15 -21.76
C GLN A 82 11.48 13.74 -23.17
N GLU A 83 11.07 14.48 -24.20
CA GLU A 83 11.84 14.73 -25.44
C GLU A 83 10.96 15.47 -26.47
N ARG A 84 10.99 16.80 -26.45
CA ARG A 84 10.83 17.59 -27.67
C ARG A 84 12.22 17.95 -28.17
N GLN A 85 12.74 17.04 -28.98
CA GLN A 85 13.53 17.27 -30.19
C GLN A 85 14.21 18.65 -30.29
N LEU A 86 15.53 18.68 -30.15
CA LEU A 86 16.36 19.69 -30.77
C LEU A 86 16.08 19.65 -32.28
N ASN A 87 15.38 20.67 -32.78
CA ASN A 87 15.16 20.90 -34.21
C ASN A 87 16.49 20.84 -34.97
N LYS A 88 16.66 19.81 -35.79
CA LYS A 88 17.52 19.90 -36.98
C LYS A 88 16.80 20.76 -38.03
N GLY A 89 16.90 22.08 -37.89
CA GLY A 89 16.55 23.03 -38.94
C GLY A 89 17.76 23.24 -39.83
N ASN A 90 17.98 22.35 -40.80
CA ASN A 90 18.82 22.61 -41.96
C ASN A 90 17.86 22.86 -43.13
N GLU A 91 17.29 24.06 -43.19
CA GLU A 91 16.69 24.59 -44.42
C GLU A 91 17.77 25.42 -45.12
N MET A 92 18.33 24.82 -46.16
CA MET A 92 18.99 25.55 -47.24
C MET A 92 17.91 26.40 -47.89
N ASP A 93 18.00 27.73 -47.79
CA ASP A 93 17.49 28.59 -48.86
C ASP A 93 18.68 29.16 -49.63
N SER A 94 18.71 28.67 -50.86
CA SER A 94 19.43 29.10 -52.03
C SER A 94 19.65 30.61 -52.14
N SER A 95 20.89 30.94 -52.45
CA SER A 95 21.24 32.02 -53.37
C SER A 95 20.28 32.09 -54.57
N VAL A 96 19.46 33.14 -54.62
CA VAL A 96 18.90 33.66 -55.87
C VAL A 96 20.03 34.38 -56.60
N GLN A 97 20.47 33.80 -57.70
CA GLN A 97 21.24 34.48 -58.74
C GLN A 97 20.25 35.22 -59.64
N GLU A 98 20.33 36.56 -59.64
CA GLU A 98 20.30 37.43 -60.83
C GLU A 98 20.76 38.84 -60.47
#